data_AF-Q8WP30-F1
#
_entry.id   AF-Q8WP30-F1
#
_cell.length_a   1.000
_cell.length_b   1.000
_cell.length_c   1.000
_cell.angle_alpha   90.00
_cell.angle_beta   90.00
_cell.angle_gamma   90.00
#
_symmetry.space_group_name_H-M   'P 1'
#
loop_
_entity.id
_entity.type
_entity.pdbx_description
1 polymer ?
#
loop_
_entity_poly.entity_id
_entity_poly.type
_entity_poly.pdbx_seq_one_letter_code
_entity_poly.pdbx_strand_id
1 'polypeptide(L)'
;MRRHSETDVEEQTQELKTITRLQEQCRALQIQGMKENTDQNKATLALLRSNIRRGAQDWALAKKYDQWTISKACGKNLPLRLAHCRSTMEVAREKLRKYVFDRVNTHNLLIHLVRRRGQKLESMQLELASLRSQPDASKEELRLLQIIRQLENNIEKTMIKIITSQNIHLLYLDLLDYLKTVLAGYPIELDKLQNLVVNYCAELSDMKIMSQDAMMITDEVKRNMRQREASFIEERRARENRLNQQKKLIDKIHTKETSEKYRRGQMDLDFPSHLMSMETLKLRKQETSTAEMEYQAGVTAVVEKVKSAVRCSHVWDIAGRFLAQRNTEENLELQMEDCEERRLQLKALVKQLELEEAVLKFRQQPSSIRCPGLPGLWVTHHGLMKAPGLQPGWELGVYPLPTSLCVPQRGRGTCTHLSF
;
A
#
# COMPACT_ATOMS: atom_id res chain seq x y z
N MET A 1 158.04 -97.67 64.00
CA MET A 1 156.64 -98.17 64.05
C MET A 1 155.86 -97.36 65.07
N ARG A 2 154.61 -96.97 64.73
CA ARG A 2 153.58 -96.36 65.60
C ARG A 2 153.96 -95.08 66.35
N ARG A 3 153.74 -93.92 65.72
CA ARG A 3 153.45 -92.63 66.42
C ARG A 3 153.07 -91.46 65.49
N HIS A 4 152.90 -91.69 64.18
CA HIS A 4 152.54 -90.64 63.20
C HIS A 4 151.18 -90.87 62.51
N SER A 5 150.50 -92.00 62.75
CA SER A 5 149.21 -92.34 62.12
C SER A 5 147.98 -92.08 63.00
N GLU A 6 148.17 -91.82 64.30
CA GLU A 6 147.08 -91.45 65.21
C GLU A 6 146.87 -89.93 65.20
N THR A 7 147.94 -89.14 65.14
CA THR A 7 147.89 -87.67 65.06
C THR A 7 147.28 -87.14 63.76
N ASP A 8 147.54 -87.80 62.63
CA ASP A 8 147.05 -87.42 61.30
C ASP A 8 145.54 -87.74 61.12
N VAL A 9 145.08 -88.85 61.71
CA VAL A 9 143.65 -89.21 61.73
C VAL A 9 142.88 -88.30 62.70
N GLU A 10 143.48 -87.89 63.82
CA GLU A 10 142.90 -86.90 64.72
C GLU A 10 142.75 -85.52 64.04
N GLU A 11 143.75 -85.10 63.25
CA GLU A 11 143.73 -83.83 62.49
C GLU A 11 142.67 -83.83 61.39
N GLN A 12 142.57 -84.89 60.59
CA GLN A 12 141.52 -85.04 59.57
C GLN A 12 140.12 -85.12 60.18
N THR A 13 139.98 -85.76 61.34
CA THR A 13 138.70 -85.80 62.06
C THR A 13 138.33 -84.42 62.60
N GLN A 14 139.30 -83.64 63.06
CA GLN A 14 139.09 -82.28 63.52
C GLN A 14 138.74 -81.33 62.36
N GLU A 15 139.34 -81.53 61.18
CA GLU A 15 139.07 -80.77 59.95
C GLU A 15 137.68 -81.09 59.36
N LEU A 16 137.27 -82.36 59.33
CA LEU A 16 135.91 -82.71 58.93
C LEU A 16 134.86 -82.18 59.91
N LYS A 17 135.18 -82.14 61.21
CA LYS A 17 134.31 -81.49 62.22
C LYS A 17 134.21 -79.98 62.00
N THR A 18 135.29 -79.29 61.64
CA THR A 18 135.24 -77.84 61.34
C THR A 18 134.52 -77.56 60.03
N ILE A 19 134.75 -78.35 58.97
CA ILE A 19 134.01 -78.23 57.69
C ILE A 19 132.52 -78.49 57.90
N THR A 20 132.15 -79.54 58.64
CA THR A 20 130.74 -79.85 58.93
C THR A 20 130.10 -78.73 59.74
N ARG A 21 130.79 -78.22 60.77
CA ARG A 21 130.35 -77.05 61.55
C ARG A 21 130.18 -75.81 60.68
N LEU A 22 131.09 -75.54 59.75
CA LEU A 22 131.01 -74.41 58.83
C LEU A 22 129.85 -74.58 57.83
N GLN A 23 129.64 -75.77 57.27
CA GLN A 23 128.50 -76.06 56.39
C GLN A 23 127.17 -75.92 57.11
N GLU A 24 127.08 -76.39 58.37
CA GLU A 24 125.92 -76.18 59.23
C GLU A 24 125.70 -74.69 59.54
N GLN A 25 126.77 -73.94 59.82
CA GLN A 25 126.70 -72.49 59.99
C GLN A 25 126.25 -71.76 58.72
N CYS A 26 126.78 -72.12 57.55
CA CYS A 26 126.37 -71.55 56.27
C CYS A 26 124.90 -71.86 55.95
N ARG A 27 124.44 -73.09 56.18
CA ARG A 27 123.01 -73.46 56.03
C ARG A 27 122.14 -72.68 57.01
N ALA A 28 122.57 -72.53 58.27
CA ALA A 28 121.85 -71.74 59.26
C ALA A 28 121.73 -70.27 58.85
N LEU A 29 122.82 -69.65 58.38
CA LEU A 29 122.82 -68.27 57.88
C LEU A 29 121.96 -68.11 56.62
N GLN A 30 121.97 -69.08 55.69
CA GLN A 30 121.13 -69.02 54.49
C GLN A 30 119.64 -69.17 54.84
N ILE A 31 119.29 -70.06 55.77
CA ILE A 31 117.93 -70.20 56.30
C ILE A 31 117.52 -68.91 57.02
N GLN A 32 118.42 -68.30 57.79
CA GLN A 32 118.17 -67.03 58.47
C GLN A 32 117.93 -65.89 57.46
N GLY A 33 118.78 -65.72 56.45
CA GLY A 33 118.59 -64.70 55.41
C GLY A 33 117.32 -64.90 54.59
N MET A 34 116.95 -66.15 54.27
CA MET A 34 115.67 -66.46 53.62
C MET A 34 114.47 -66.14 54.53
N LYS A 35 114.56 -66.42 55.84
CA LYS A 35 113.52 -66.04 56.82
C LYS A 35 113.40 -64.53 56.93
N GLU A 36 114.50 -63.81 57.07
CA GLU A 36 114.54 -62.34 57.12
C GLU A 36 113.94 -61.71 55.85
N ASN A 37 114.30 -62.19 54.66
CA ASN A 37 113.69 -61.74 53.40
C ASN A 37 112.19 -62.06 53.34
N THR A 38 111.79 -63.23 53.82
CA THR A 38 110.37 -63.61 53.86
C THR A 38 109.60 -62.71 54.82
N ASP A 39 110.18 -62.37 55.97
CA ASP A 39 109.56 -61.49 56.96
C ASP A 39 109.54 -60.03 56.51
N GLN A 40 110.59 -59.55 55.82
CA GLN A 40 110.60 -58.26 55.13
C GLN A 40 109.52 -58.19 54.04
N ASN A 41 109.38 -59.25 53.22
CA ASN A 41 108.33 -59.31 52.20
C ASN A 41 106.93 -59.32 52.80
N LYS A 42 106.72 -60.05 53.91
CA LYS A 42 105.45 -60.01 54.67
C LYS A 42 105.16 -58.60 55.18
N ALA A 43 106.17 -57.90 55.71
CA ALA A 43 106.02 -56.53 56.20
C ALA A 43 105.66 -55.56 55.06
N THR A 44 106.34 -55.64 53.90
CA THR A 44 106.03 -54.83 52.72
C THR A 44 104.62 -55.11 52.19
N LEU A 45 104.21 -56.38 52.11
CA LEU A 45 102.85 -56.75 51.70
C LEU A 45 101.80 -56.23 52.68
N ALA A 46 102.06 -56.29 53.98
CA ALA A 46 101.17 -55.72 54.99
C ALA A 46 101.01 -54.21 54.83
N LEU A 47 102.11 -53.49 54.54
CA LEU A 47 102.10 -52.05 54.26
C LEU A 47 101.31 -51.72 52.98
N LEU A 48 101.56 -52.42 51.87
CA LEU A 48 100.84 -52.21 50.61
C LEU A 48 99.34 -52.47 50.77
N ARG A 49 98.96 -53.56 51.47
CA ARG A 49 97.55 -53.85 51.81
C ARG A 49 96.93 -52.76 52.69
N SER A 50 97.70 -52.18 53.61
CA SER A 50 97.26 -51.03 54.41
C SER A 50 97.02 -49.80 53.53
N ASN A 51 97.94 -49.48 52.62
CA ASN A 51 97.82 -48.37 51.69
C ASN A 51 96.64 -48.51 50.72
N ILE A 52 96.42 -49.71 50.17
CA ILE A 52 95.25 -49.99 49.32
C ILE A 52 93.94 -49.80 50.11
N ARG A 53 93.88 -50.31 51.36
CA ARG A 53 92.70 -50.13 52.21
C ARG A 53 92.45 -48.65 52.52
N ARG A 54 93.50 -47.88 52.82
CA ARG A 54 93.42 -46.43 53.04
C ARG A 54 92.94 -45.71 51.78
N GLY A 55 93.56 -45.98 50.62
CA GLY A 55 93.16 -45.39 49.35
C GLY A 55 91.71 -45.72 48.96
N ALA A 56 91.23 -46.94 49.25
CA ALA A 56 89.83 -47.30 49.04
C ALA A 56 88.86 -46.52 49.96
N GLN A 57 89.26 -46.27 51.22
CA GLN A 57 88.51 -45.45 52.16
C GLN A 57 88.48 -43.98 51.72
N ASP A 58 89.63 -43.41 51.34
CA ASP A 58 89.75 -42.03 50.86
C ASP A 58 88.91 -41.81 49.60
N TRP A 59 88.93 -42.76 48.65
CA TRP A 59 88.08 -42.71 47.46
C TRP A 59 86.59 -42.78 47.79
N ALA A 60 86.18 -43.63 48.74
CA ALA A 60 84.80 -43.72 49.19
C ALA A 60 84.31 -42.43 49.87
N LEU A 61 85.17 -41.77 50.65
CA LEU A 61 84.90 -40.47 51.26
C LEU A 61 84.76 -39.36 50.21
N ALA A 62 85.70 -39.28 49.27
CA ALA A 62 85.65 -38.32 48.17
C ALA A 62 84.36 -38.48 47.34
N LYS A 63 83.98 -39.73 47.01
CA LYS A 63 82.74 -40.02 46.30
C LYS A 63 81.48 -39.58 47.06
N LYS A 64 81.43 -39.77 48.39
CA LYS A 64 80.32 -39.31 49.23
C LYS A 64 80.24 -37.78 49.24
N TYR A 65 81.39 -37.10 49.31
CA TYR A 65 81.46 -35.64 49.30
C TYR A 65 80.97 -35.07 47.96
N ASP A 66 81.39 -35.65 46.84
CA ASP A 66 80.91 -35.30 45.50
C ASP A 66 79.40 -35.49 45.40
N GLN A 67 78.88 -36.66 45.81
CA GLN A 67 77.45 -36.95 45.75
C GLN A 67 76.61 -35.97 46.60
N TRP A 68 77.07 -35.63 47.80
CA TRP A 68 76.40 -34.68 48.68
C TRP A 68 76.40 -33.27 48.06
N THR A 69 77.56 -32.82 47.56
CA THR A 69 77.70 -31.47 46.98
C THR A 69 76.87 -31.31 45.72
N ILE A 70 76.88 -32.31 44.83
CA ILE A 70 76.05 -32.35 43.62
C ILE A 70 74.57 -32.34 44.00
N SER A 71 74.17 -33.11 45.01
CA SER A 71 72.77 -33.15 45.47
C SER A 71 72.31 -31.80 46.03
N LYS A 72 73.17 -31.12 46.78
CA LYS A 72 72.90 -29.77 47.30
C LYS A 72 72.75 -28.75 46.16
N ALA A 73 73.63 -28.80 45.16
CA ALA A 73 73.58 -27.90 44.01
C ALA A 73 72.35 -28.11 43.11
N CYS A 74 71.91 -29.36 42.93
CA CYS A 74 70.71 -29.66 42.13
C CYS A 74 69.40 -29.29 42.86
N GLY A 75 69.43 -29.07 44.18
CA GLY A 75 68.27 -28.69 44.98
C GLY A 75 67.11 -29.69 44.84
N LYS A 76 65.91 -29.16 44.58
CA LYS A 76 64.67 -29.96 44.40
C LYS A 76 64.53 -30.59 43.00
N ASN A 77 65.44 -30.31 42.05
CA ASN A 77 65.35 -30.82 40.69
C ASN A 77 65.78 -32.29 40.64
N LEU A 78 64.86 -33.19 40.95
CA LEU A 78 65.09 -34.63 41.00
C LEU A 78 65.68 -35.21 39.70
N PRO A 79 65.19 -34.86 38.49
CA PRO A 79 65.76 -35.40 37.25
C PRO A 79 67.22 -34.98 37.05
N LEU A 80 67.52 -33.70 37.35
CA LEU A 80 68.86 -33.14 37.24
C LEU A 80 69.80 -33.80 38.24
N ARG A 81 69.34 -34.03 39.47
CA ARG A 81 70.11 -34.74 40.50
C ARG A 81 70.43 -36.18 40.11
N LEU A 82 69.47 -36.91 39.57
CA LEU A 82 69.66 -38.29 39.12
C LEU A 82 70.65 -38.38 37.95
N ALA A 83 70.60 -37.45 37.00
CA ALA A 83 71.51 -37.43 35.86
C ALA A 83 72.99 -37.25 36.25
N HIS A 84 73.26 -36.61 37.41
CA HIS A 84 74.63 -36.29 37.84
C HIS A 84 75.12 -37.15 39.03
N CYS A 85 74.30 -38.06 39.57
CA CYS A 85 74.60 -38.80 40.80
C CYS A 85 75.86 -39.67 40.77
N ARG A 86 76.35 -40.04 39.58
CA ARG A 86 77.58 -40.83 39.37
C ARG A 86 78.74 -40.01 38.79
N SER A 87 78.56 -38.70 38.62
CA SER A 87 79.61 -37.82 38.09
C SER A 87 80.56 -37.40 39.21
N THR A 88 81.80 -37.09 38.85
CA THR A 88 82.69 -36.30 39.71
C THR A 88 82.17 -34.87 39.82
N MET A 89 82.60 -34.16 40.87
CA MET A 89 82.20 -32.78 41.12
C MET A 89 82.42 -31.85 39.90
N GLU A 90 83.57 -31.98 39.22
CA GLU A 90 83.96 -31.14 38.07
C GLU A 90 83.04 -31.35 36.87
N VAL A 91 82.76 -32.61 36.53
CA VAL A 91 81.87 -32.96 35.40
C VAL A 91 80.45 -32.49 35.68
N ALA A 92 79.96 -32.63 36.91
CA ALA A 92 78.65 -32.13 37.30
C ALA A 92 78.60 -30.60 37.25
N ARG A 93 79.64 -29.91 37.71
CA ARG A 93 79.73 -28.45 37.66
C ARG A 93 79.63 -27.92 36.23
N GLU A 94 80.36 -28.50 35.29
CA GLU A 94 80.33 -28.03 33.90
C GLU A 94 78.99 -28.31 33.21
N LYS A 95 78.41 -29.49 33.44
CA LYS A 95 77.07 -29.82 32.92
C LYS A 95 75.99 -28.91 33.49
N LEU A 96 76.04 -28.60 34.78
CA LEU A 96 75.11 -27.66 35.41
C LEU A 96 75.30 -26.23 34.91
N ARG A 97 76.55 -25.80 34.70
CA ARG A 97 76.86 -24.49 34.11
C ARG A 97 76.26 -24.34 32.72
N LYS A 98 76.46 -25.36 31.86
CA LYS A 98 75.85 -25.41 30.53
C LYS A 98 74.32 -25.41 30.61
N TYR A 99 73.72 -26.22 31.49
CA TYR A 99 72.28 -26.26 31.67
C TYR A 99 71.69 -24.90 32.07
N VAL A 100 72.32 -24.19 33.01
CA VAL A 100 71.90 -22.85 33.42
C VAL A 100 72.02 -21.87 32.25
N PHE A 101 73.13 -21.91 31.51
CA PHE A 101 73.34 -21.08 30.34
C PHE A 101 72.28 -21.31 29.26
N ASP A 102 72.02 -22.57 28.90
CA ASP A 102 70.99 -22.93 27.93
C ASP A 102 69.60 -22.46 28.39
N ARG A 103 69.28 -22.62 29.68
CA ARG A 103 68.01 -22.13 30.25
C ARG A 103 67.89 -20.61 30.18
N VAL A 104 68.93 -19.87 30.53
CA VAL A 104 68.94 -18.40 30.43
C VAL A 104 68.80 -17.95 28.98
N ASN A 105 69.47 -18.62 28.03
CA ASN A 105 69.32 -18.32 26.61
C ASN A 105 67.89 -18.57 26.11
N THR A 106 67.28 -19.69 26.51
CA THR A 106 65.86 -19.94 26.18
C THR A 106 64.94 -18.90 26.79
N HIS A 107 65.20 -18.46 28.03
CA HIS A 107 64.43 -17.42 28.69
C HIS A 107 64.57 -16.06 27.98
N ASN A 108 65.78 -15.67 27.59
CA ASN A 108 66.03 -14.45 26.85
C ASN A 108 65.30 -14.46 25.50
N LEU A 109 65.36 -15.58 24.76
CA LEU A 109 64.61 -15.76 23.51
C LEU A 109 63.10 -15.56 23.73
N LEU A 110 62.54 -16.19 24.78
CA LEU A 110 61.13 -16.06 25.11
C LEU A 110 60.75 -14.62 25.50
N ILE A 111 61.59 -13.90 26.26
CA ILE A 111 61.37 -12.48 26.58
C ILE A 111 61.30 -11.66 25.29
N HIS A 112 62.24 -11.85 24.35
CA HIS A 112 62.23 -11.14 23.09
C HIS A 112 60.95 -11.42 22.28
N LEU A 113 60.51 -12.69 22.24
CA LEU A 113 59.28 -13.07 21.56
C LEU A 113 58.04 -12.45 22.21
N VAL A 114 57.95 -12.45 23.54
CA VAL A 114 56.85 -11.82 24.29
C VAL A 114 56.81 -10.32 24.01
N ARG A 115 57.95 -9.63 24.05
CA ARG A 115 58.03 -8.19 23.71
C ARG A 115 57.55 -7.91 22.29
N ARG A 116 58.00 -8.70 21.30
CA ARG A 116 57.58 -8.54 19.89
C ARG A 116 56.08 -8.76 19.71
N ARG A 117 55.52 -9.76 20.39
CA ARG A 117 54.07 -10.03 20.39
C ARG A 117 53.29 -8.89 21.06
N GLY A 118 53.79 -8.35 22.17
CA GLY A 118 53.21 -7.19 22.85
C GLY A 118 53.14 -5.96 21.94
N GLN A 119 54.25 -5.62 21.28
CA GLN A 119 54.27 -4.52 20.31
C GLN A 119 53.27 -4.71 19.16
N LYS A 120 53.14 -5.93 18.62
CA LYS A 120 52.16 -6.20 17.57
C LYS A 120 50.72 -6.07 18.08
N LEU A 121 50.46 -6.50 19.31
CA LEU A 121 49.16 -6.37 19.94
C LEU A 121 48.79 -4.90 20.14
N GLU A 122 49.69 -4.08 20.68
CA GLU A 122 49.50 -2.63 20.85
C GLU A 122 49.22 -1.95 19.50
N SER A 123 49.99 -2.28 18.46
CA SER A 123 49.76 -1.77 17.10
C SER A 123 48.36 -2.13 16.57
N MET A 124 47.90 -3.37 16.74
CA MET A 124 46.56 -3.77 16.32
C MET A 124 45.46 -3.10 17.16
N GLN A 125 45.69 -2.90 18.45
CA GLN A 125 44.74 -2.20 19.32
C GLN A 125 44.59 -0.74 18.93
N LEU A 126 45.69 -0.05 18.57
CA LEU A 126 45.65 1.31 18.06
C LEU A 126 44.89 1.41 16.73
N GLU A 127 45.12 0.46 15.82
CA GLU A 127 44.40 0.40 14.54
C GLU A 127 42.90 0.18 14.75
N LEU A 128 42.52 -0.74 15.63
CA LEU A 128 41.12 -0.95 16.00
C LEU A 128 40.49 0.28 16.65
N ALA A 129 41.21 0.98 17.53
CA ALA A 129 40.72 2.21 18.14
C ALA A 129 40.53 3.31 17.09
N SER A 130 41.46 3.42 16.13
CA SER A 130 41.36 4.36 15.00
C SER A 130 40.11 4.07 14.17
N LEU A 131 39.90 2.82 13.77
CA LEU A 131 38.71 2.41 13.00
C LEU A 131 37.40 2.69 13.76
N ARG A 132 37.36 2.43 15.07
CA ARG A 132 36.19 2.74 15.92
C ARG A 132 35.94 4.23 16.10
N SER A 133 36.98 5.05 16.03
CA SER A 133 36.87 6.51 16.15
C SER A 133 36.43 7.19 14.85
N GLN A 134 36.37 6.45 13.74
CA GLN A 134 35.82 6.98 12.50
C GLN A 134 34.31 7.17 12.64
N PRO A 135 33.75 8.29 12.16
CA PRO A 135 32.31 8.53 12.21
C PRO A 135 31.57 7.49 11.36
N ASP A 136 30.48 6.95 11.89
CA ASP A 136 29.66 5.88 11.26
C ASP A 136 29.10 6.26 9.88
N ALA A 137 28.95 7.56 9.61
CA ALA A 137 28.55 8.06 8.31
C ALA A 137 29.39 9.29 7.94
N SER A 138 29.93 9.31 6.73
CA SER A 138 30.62 10.49 6.20
C SER A 138 29.61 11.62 5.95
N LYS A 139 30.08 12.87 5.98
CA LYS A 139 29.24 14.02 5.60
C LYS A 139 28.64 13.87 4.20
N GLU A 140 29.34 13.16 3.31
CA GLU A 140 28.88 12.90 1.96
C GLU A 140 27.76 11.85 1.95
N GLU A 141 27.87 10.80 2.76
CA GLU A 141 26.80 9.79 2.90
C GLU A 141 25.52 10.41 3.46
N LEU A 142 25.63 11.30 4.44
CA LEU A 142 24.47 12.05 4.96
C LEU A 142 23.84 12.95 3.88
N ARG A 143 24.65 13.59 3.03
CA ARG A 143 24.15 14.37 1.88
C ARG A 143 23.44 13.49 0.86
N LEU A 144 24.02 12.34 0.52
CA LEU A 144 23.42 11.38 -0.40
C LEU A 144 22.08 10.86 0.15
N LEU A 145 22.00 10.54 1.43
CA LEU A 145 20.75 10.13 2.09
C LEU A 145 19.68 11.23 2.02
N GLN A 146 20.07 12.49 2.20
CA GLN A 146 19.15 13.63 2.06
C GLN A 146 18.66 13.79 0.61
N ILE A 147 19.55 13.61 -0.37
CA ILE A 147 19.20 13.63 -1.80
C ILE A 147 18.23 12.49 -2.13
N ILE A 148 18.50 11.27 -1.67
CA ILE A 148 17.61 10.11 -1.85
C ILE A 148 16.22 10.44 -1.32
N ARG A 149 16.12 10.92 -0.07
CA ARG A 149 14.83 11.29 0.53
C ARG A 149 14.10 12.36 -0.27
N GLN A 150 14.82 13.34 -0.82
CA GLN A 150 14.22 14.38 -1.66
C GLN A 150 13.70 13.82 -2.99
N LEU A 151 14.45 12.91 -3.61
CA LEU A 151 14.04 12.24 -4.85
C LEU A 151 12.82 11.36 -4.64
N GLU A 152 12.78 10.58 -3.56
CA GLU A 152 11.62 9.77 -3.18
C GLU A 152 10.35 10.62 -3.04
N ASN A 153 10.44 11.74 -2.29
CA ASN A 153 9.32 12.67 -2.13
C ASN A 153 8.89 13.30 -3.47
N ASN A 154 9.83 13.62 -4.35
CA ASN A 154 9.53 14.20 -5.66
C ASN A 154 8.85 13.18 -6.59
N ILE A 155 9.29 11.91 -6.54
CA ILE A 155 8.69 10.81 -7.29
C ILE A 155 7.26 10.58 -6.81
N GLU A 156 7.04 10.48 -5.50
CA GLU A 156 5.70 10.27 -4.92
C GLU A 156 4.73 11.39 -5.30
N LYS A 157 5.16 12.66 -5.17
CA LYS A 157 4.36 13.82 -5.63
C LYS A 157 4.03 13.76 -7.12
N THR A 158 4.97 13.30 -7.94
CA THR A 158 4.76 13.20 -9.39
C THR A 158 3.79 12.07 -9.71
N MET A 159 3.88 10.94 -9.01
CA MET A 159 2.96 9.81 -9.15
C MET A 159 1.52 10.21 -8.78
N ILE A 160 1.35 10.93 -7.66
CA ILE A 160 0.03 11.48 -7.26
C ILE A 160 -0.51 12.42 -8.35
N LYS A 161 0.33 13.32 -8.90
CA LYS A 161 -0.08 14.20 -10.01
C LYS A 161 -0.51 13.43 -11.25
N ILE A 162 0.20 12.36 -11.61
CA ILE A 162 -0.15 11.50 -12.75
C ILE A 162 -1.52 10.86 -12.52
N ILE A 163 -1.73 10.23 -11.35
CA ILE A 163 -3.00 9.57 -11.01
C ILE A 163 -4.16 10.57 -11.03
N THR A 164 -4.00 11.75 -10.40
CA THR A 164 -5.03 12.77 -10.40
C THR A 164 -5.32 13.30 -11.81
N SER A 165 -4.28 13.51 -12.63
CA SER A 165 -4.44 13.93 -14.03
C SER A 165 -5.18 12.87 -14.86
N GLN A 166 -4.88 11.60 -14.66
CA GLN A 166 -5.57 10.48 -15.32
C GLN A 166 -7.05 10.43 -14.92
N ASN A 167 -7.35 10.58 -13.62
CA ASN A 167 -8.74 10.63 -13.15
C ASN A 167 -9.52 11.81 -13.75
N ILE A 168 -8.90 12.99 -13.79
CA ILE A 168 -9.48 14.18 -14.43
C ILE A 168 -9.70 13.94 -15.93
N HIS A 169 -8.73 13.33 -16.61
CA HIS A 169 -8.84 13.02 -18.04
C HIS A 169 -10.00 12.07 -18.34
N LEU A 170 -10.14 10.99 -17.55
CA LEU A 170 -11.26 10.06 -17.67
C LEU A 170 -12.60 10.77 -17.47
N LEU A 171 -12.71 11.62 -16.44
CA LEU A 171 -13.92 12.41 -16.21
C LEU A 171 -14.28 13.31 -17.40
N TYR A 172 -13.28 13.94 -18.04
CA TYR A 172 -13.51 14.75 -19.24
C TYR A 172 -13.93 13.90 -20.44
N LEU A 173 -13.42 12.67 -20.58
CA LEU A 173 -13.85 11.75 -21.62
C LEU A 173 -15.31 11.31 -21.41
N ASP A 174 -15.68 10.96 -20.18
CA ASP A 174 -17.05 10.58 -19.83
C ASP A 174 -18.03 11.73 -20.08
N LEU A 175 -17.66 12.96 -19.70
CA LEU A 175 -18.45 14.15 -19.99
C LEU A 175 -18.59 14.40 -21.49
N LEU A 176 -17.51 14.22 -22.25
CA LEU A 176 -17.55 14.37 -23.70
C LEU A 176 -18.47 13.33 -24.34
N ASP A 177 -18.43 12.09 -23.89
CA ASP A 177 -19.31 11.03 -24.38
C ASP A 177 -20.77 11.36 -24.07
N TYR A 178 -21.07 11.76 -22.83
CA TYR A 178 -22.41 12.22 -22.44
C TYR A 178 -22.88 13.37 -23.34
N LEU A 179 -22.06 14.42 -23.55
CA LEU A 179 -22.43 15.54 -24.42
C LEU A 179 -22.66 15.11 -25.86
N LYS A 180 -21.90 14.14 -26.39
CA LYS A 180 -22.15 13.57 -27.72
C LYS A 180 -23.49 12.85 -27.78
N THR A 181 -23.86 12.09 -26.74
CA THR A 181 -25.17 11.41 -26.69
C THR A 181 -26.33 12.41 -26.65
N VAL A 182 -26.20 13.47 -25.84
CA VAL A 182 -27.19 14.55 -25.80
C VAL A 182 -27.27 15.26 -27.15
N LEU A 183 -26.13 15.54 -27.77
CA LEU A 183 -26.06 16.17 -29.09
C LEU A 183 -26.75 15.32 -30.17
N ALA A 184 -26.57 13.99 -30.12
CA ALA A 184 -27.23 13.05 -31.02
C ALA A 184 -28.75 13.00 -30.84
N GLY A 185 -29.28 13.41 -29.68
CA GLY A 185 -30.72 13.51 -29.41
C GLY A 185 -31.40 14.73 -30.04
N TYR A 186 -30.70 15.86 -30.19
CA TYR A 186 -31.30 17.10 -30.69
C TYR A 186 -31.93 16.98 -32.09
N PRO A 187 -31.32 16.32 -33.09
CA PRO A 187 -31.94 16.15 -34.41
C PRO A 187 -33.32 15.50 -34.35
N ILE A 188 -33.50 14.50 -33.48
CA ILE A 188 -34.77 13.78 -33.34
C ILE A 188 -35.86 14.71 -32.80
N GLU A 189 -35.54 15.50 -31.77
CA GLU A 189 -36.49 16.48 -31.23
C GLU A 189 -36.79 17.60 -32.22
N LEU A 190 -35.77 18.04 -32.98
CA LEU A 190 -35.96 19.04 -34.03
C LEU A 190 -36.85 18.53 -35.16
N ASP A 191 -36.68 17.27 -35.59
CA ASP A 191 -37.53 16.64 -36.60
C ASP A 191 -38.98 16.54 -36.13
N LYS A 192 -39.23 16.20 -34.85
CA LYS A 192 -40.59 16.20 -34.28
C LYS A 192 -41.23 17.58 -34.36
N LEU A 193 -40.50 18.62 -33.94
CA LEU A 193 -40.98 20.01 -33.99
C LEU A 193 -41.22 20.46 -35.44
N GLN A 194 -40.32 20.15 -36.36
CA GLN A 194 -40.46 20.47 -37.78
C GLN A 194 -41.71 19.80 -38.38
N ASN A 195 -41.94 18.52 -38.09
CA ASN A 195 -43.13 17.81 -38.55
C ASN A 195 -44.42 18.42 -37.99
N LEU A 196 -44.42 18.84 -36.72
CA LEU A 196 -45.56 19.52 -36.12
C LEU A 196 -45.87 20.85 -36.82
N VAL A 197 -44.85 21.65 -37.13
CA VAL A 197 -45.00 22.91 -37.88
C VAL A 197 -45.56 22.65 -39.28
N VAL A 198 -45.04 21.65 -39.98
CA VAL A 198 -45.53 21.27 -41.32
C VAL A 198 -47.01 20.88 -41.27
N ASN A 199 -47.42 20.09 -40.27
CA ASN A 199 -48.82 19.70 -40.09
C ASN A 199 -49.72 20.92 -39.84
N TYR A 200 -49.34 21.82 -38.92
CA TYR A 200 -50.11 23.03 -38.68
C TYR A 200 -50.20 23.95 -39.90
N CYS A 201 -49.12 24.07 -40.69
CA CYS A 201 -49.14 24.84 -41.93
C CYS A 201 -50.10 24.22 -42.96
N ALA A 202 -50.16 22.89 -43.06
CA ALA A 202 -51.10 22.19 -43.93
C ALA A 202 -52.55 22.44 -43.50
N GLU A 203 -52.86 22.25 -42.21
CA GLU A 203 -54.19 22.51 -41.66
C GLU A 203 -54.65 23.97 -41.88
N LEU A 204 -53.75 24.93 -41.69
CA LEU A 204 -54.06 26.35 -41.95
C LEU A 204 -54.31 26.62 -43.43
N SER A 205 -53.56 25.97 -44.33
CA SER A 205 -53.77 26.06 -45.77
C SER A 205 -55.14 25.49 -46.17
N ASP A 206 -55.50 24.31 -45.66
CA ASP A 206 -56.80 23.69 -45.91
C ASP A 206 -57.95 24.59 -45.44
N MET A 207 -57.84 25.15 -44.23
CA MET A 207 -58.84 26.08 -43.71
C MET A 207 -58.91 27.38 -44.54
N LYS A 208 -57.78 27.86 -45.07
CA LYS A 208 -57.75 29.02 -45.97
C LYS A 208 -58.48 28.73 -47.29
N ILE A 209 -58.26 27.56 -47.88
CA ILE A 209 -58.97 27.12 -49.09
C ILE A 209 -60.48 27.03 -48.79
N MET A 210 -60.87 26.36 -47.70
CA MET A 210 -62.28 26.27 -47.28
C MET A 210 -62.92 27.65 -47.08
N SER A 211 -62.21 28.60 -46.46
CA SER A 211 -62.71 29.97 -46.27
C SER A 211 -62.88 30.70 -47.61
N GLN A 212 -61.96 30.51 -48.55
CA GLN A 212 -62.06 31.13 -49.88
C GLN A 212 -63.25 30.54 -50.66
N ASP A 213 -63.45 29.23 -50.62
CA ASP A 213 -64.58 28.55 -51.25
C ASP A 213 -65.91 29.01 -50.65
N ALA A 214 -65.99 29.09 -49.32
CA ALA A 214 -67.18 29.61 -48.63
C ALA A 214 -67.50 31.07 -49.06
N MET A 215 -66.48 31.91 -49.21
CA MET A 215 -66.64 33.27 -49.71
C MET A 215 -67.12 33.30 -51.16
N MET A 216 -66.53 32.48 -52.04
CA MET A 216 -66.95 32.37 -53.45
C MET A 216 -68.39 31.89 -53.59
N ILE A 217 -68.79 30.87 -52.83
CA ILE A 217 -70.18 30.37 -52.78
C ILE A 217 -71.11 31.49 -52.32
N THR A 218 -70.75 32.21 -51.26
CA THR A 218 -71.57 33.31 -50.73
C THR A 218 -71.75 34.43 -51.76
N ASP A 219 -70.68 34.81 -52.45
CA ASP A 219 -70.73 35.83 -53.50
C ASP A 219 -71.53 35.38 -54.72
N GLU A 220 -71.41 34.10 -55.10
CA GLU A 220 -72.18 33.51 -56.17
C GLU A 220 -73.68 33.44 -55.85
N VAL A 221 -74.02 33.05 -54.62
CA VAL A 221 -75.41 33.10 -54.12
C VAL A 221 -75.95 34.54 -54.15
N LYS A 222 -75.15 35.53 -53.70
CA LYS A 222 -75.55 36.95 -53.76
C LYS A 222 -75.75 37.43 -55.20
N ARG A 223 -74.88 37.04 -56.16
CA ARG A 223 -75.05 37.40 -57.57
C ARG A 223 -76.32 36.78 -58.16
N ASN A 224 -76.53 35.48 -57.95
CA ASN A 224 -77.73 34.78 -58.41
C ASN A 224 -79.01 35.38 -57.82
N MET A 225 -79.00 35.76 -56.54
CA MET A 225 -80.13 36.43 -55.90
C MET A 225 -80.45 37.77 -56.57
N ARG A 226 -79.45 38.65 -56.77
CA ARG A 226 -79.63 39.94 -57.48
C ARG A 226 -80.10 39.75 -58.93
N GLN A 227 -79.56 38.76 -59.64
CA GLN A 227 -79.97 38.46 -61.01
C GLN A 227 -81.43 37.99 -61.06
N ARG A 228 -81.83 37.08 -60.17
CA ARG A 228 -83.22 36.62 -60.06
C ARG A 228 -84.16 37.76 -59.69
N GLU A 229 -83.78 38.60 -58.73
CA GLU A 229 -84.55 39.81 -58.37
C GLU A 229 -84.73 40.75 -59.56
N ALA A 230 -83.67 41.02 -60.33
CA ALA A 230 -83.76 41.87 -61.53
C ALA A 230 -84.70 41.26 -62.59
N SER A 231 -84.54 39.96 -62.89
CA SER A 231 -85.43 39.26 -63.82
C SER A 231 -86.89 39.28 -63.37
N PHE A 232 -87.14 39.14 -62.06
CA PHE A 232 -88.47 39.22 -61.47
C PHE A 232 -89.08 40.63 -61.59
N ILE A 233 -88.29 41.68 -61.37
CA ILE A 233 -88.72 43.07 -61.55
C ILE A 233 -89.05 43.35 -63.01
N GLU A 234 -88.21 42.90 -63.95
CA GLU A 234 -88.46 43.04 -65.39
C GLU A 234 -89.71 42.29 -65.83
N GLU A 235 -89.88 41.05 -65.37
CA GLU A 235 -91.09 40.27 -65.64
C GLU A 235 -92.33 40.96 -65.07
N ARG A 236 -92.26 41.47 -63.83
CA ARG A 236 -93.34 42.24 -63.21
C ARG A 236 -93.66 43.50 -64.02
N ARG A 237 -92.66 44.27 -64.43
CA ARG A 237 -92.83 45.46 -65.28
C ARG A 237 -93.46 45.10 -66.63
N ALA A 238 -93.04 44.00 -67.25
CA ALA A 238 -93.62 43.53 -68.52
C ALA A 238 -95.09 43.13 -68.35
N ARG A 239 -95.43 42.41 -67.27
CA ARG A 239 -96.82 42.07 -66.91
C ARG A 239 -97.66 43.32 -66.67
N GLU A 240 -97.14 44.29 -65.91
CA GLU A 240 -97.82 45.55 -65.59
C GLU A 240 -97.99 46.44 -66.83
N ASN A 241 -97.02 46.47 -67.73
CA ASN A 241 -97.14 47.15 -69.02
C ASN A 241 -98.22 46.52 -69.90
N ARG A 242 -98.27 45.19 -69.99
CA ARG A 242 -99.36 44.48 -70.70
C ARG A 242 -100.72 44.79 -70.06
N LEU A 243 -100.81 44.78 -68.74
CA LEU A 243 -102.02 45.14 -68.01
C LEU A 243 -102.43 46.59 -68.27
N ASN A 244 -101.48 47.54 -68.29
CA ASN A 244 -101.73 48.94 -68.61
C ASN A 244 -102.17 49.13 -70.08
N GLN A 245 -101.63 48.34 -71.02
CA GLN A 245 -102.11 48.33 -72.40
C GLN A 245 -103.56 47.84 -72.48
N GLN A 246 -103.90 46.75 -71.77
CA GLN A 246 -105.28 46.27 -71.66
C GLN A 246 -106.19 47.31 -71.00
N LYS A 247 -105.76 47.93 -69.89
CA LYS A 247 -106.49 49.04 -69.23
C LYS A 247 -106.72 50.20 -70.17
N LYS A 248 -105.71 50.65 -70.94
CA LYS A 248 -105.89 51.72 -71.94
C LYS A 248 -106.90 51.34 -73.04
N LEU A 249 -107.00 50.07 -73.41
CA LEU A 249 -108.05 49.59 -74.32
C LEU A 249 -109.42 49.65 -73.64
N ILE A 250 -109.50 49.25 -72.38
CA ILE A 250 -110.72 49.35 -71.55
C ILE A 250 -111.12 50.83 -71.34
N ASP A 251 -110.20 51.72 -71.03
CA ASP A 251 -110.45 53.15 -70.89
C ASP A 251 -110.84 53.78 -72.23
N LYS A 252 -110.35 53.28 -73.37
CA LYS A 252 -110.85 53.66 -74.70
C LYS A 252 -112.28 53.17 -74.95
N ILE A 253 -112.64 51.99 -74.43
CA ILE A 253 -114.02 51.51 -74.43
C ILE A 253 -114.87 52.41 -73.54
N HIS A 254 -114.42 52.71 -72.33
CA HIS A 254 -115.12 53.59 -71.39
C HIS A 254 -115.20 55.03 -71.86
N THR A 255 -114.20 55.62 -72.52
CA THR A 255 -114.26 56.98 -73.08
C THR A 255 -115.15 57.06 -74.31
N LYS A 256 -115.22 56.01 -75.14
CA LYS A 256 -116.29 55.86 -76.15
C LYS A 256 -117.67 55.74 -75.49
N GLU A 257 -117.76 55.03 -74.37
CA GLU A 257 -118.95 54.99 -73.51
C GLU A 257 -119.23 56.33 -72.81
N THR A 258 -118.23 57.18 -72.52
CA THR A 258 -118.40 58.46 -71.82
C THR A 258 -118.86 59.55 -72.79
N SER A 259 -118.53 59.46 -74.08
CA SER A 259 -119.24 60.21 -75.14
C SER A 259 -120.66 59.71 -75.40
N GLU A 260 -121.05 58.57 -74.83
CA GLU A 260 -122.33 57.90 -75.11
C GLU A 260 -123.15 57.53 -73.84
N LYS A 261 -122.85 58.13 -72.68
CA LYS A 261 -123.61 57.87 -71.44
C LYS A 261 -123.79 59.12 -70.57
N TYR A 262 -124.39 60.16 -71.14
CA TYR A 262 -125.51 60.79 -70.44
C TYR A 262 -126.71 59.82 -70.51
N ARG A 263 -126.72 58.82 -69.60
CA ARG A 263 -127.87 58.05 -69.12
C ARG A 263 -127.42 56.69 -68.58
N ARG A 264 -127.09 56.65 -67.29
CA ARG A 264 -127.72 55.79 -66.26
C ARG A 264 -126.78 55.65 -65.07
N GLY A 265 -127.34 55.94 -63.90
CA GLY A 265 -126.64 55.88 -62.62
C GLY A 265 -126.59 54.48 -62.00
N GLN A 266 -125.78 54.44 -60.94
CA GLN A 266 -126.04 53.84 -59.62
C GLN A 266 -126.18 52.31 -59.53
N MET A 267 -125.24 51.64 -58.85
CA MET A 267 -125.44 51.16 -57.47
C MET A 267 -124.17 50.53 -56.86
N ASP A 268 -124.03 50.80 -55.55
CA ASP A 268 -123.25 50.11 -54.52
C ASP A 268 -123.39 48.60 -54.54
N LEU A 269 -122.34 47.88 -54.15
CA LEU A 269 -122.43 46.74 -53.23
C LEU A 269 -121.12 46.56 -52.45
N ASP A 270 -121.32 46.28 -51.17
CA ASP A 270 -120.40 46.28 -50.03
C ASP A 270 -119.88 44.87 -49.69
N PHE A 271 -118.75 44.83 -48.95
CA PHE A 271 -118.36 43.88 -47.87
C PHE A 271 -117.76 42.46 -48.21
N PRO A 272 -117.05 41.75 -47.29
CA PRO A 272 -115.76 42.08 -46.62
C PRO A 272 -114.86 40.83 -46.27
N SER A 273 -113.84 41.04 -45.41
CA SER A 273 -113.28 40.14 -44.35
C SER A 273 -112.16 39.13 -44.67
N HIS A 274 -111.31 38.67 -43.74
CA HIS A 274 -110.71 39.10 -42.45
C HIS A 274 -109.87 37.88 -41.95
N LEU A 275 -108.87 38.12 -41.09
CA LEU A 275 -108.35 37.24 -40.01
C LEU A 275 -107.21 36.24 -40.31
N MET A 276 -106.02 36.68 -39.88
CA MET A 276 -105.11 36.02 -38.94
C MET A 276 -105.65 34.75 -38.24
N SER A 277 -104.84 33.70 -38.19
CA SER A 277 -104.87 32.71 -37.12
C SER A 277 -103.44 32.36 -36.68
N MET A 278 -103.21 32.50 -35.39
CA MET A 278 -101.99 32.18 -34.65
C MET A 278 -102.33 30.95 -33.80
N GLU A 279 -101.54 29.88 -33.87
CA GLU A 279 -101.73 28.71 -33.01
C GLU A 279 -100.39 28.18 -32.46
N THR A 280 -100.40 27.95 -31.16
CA THR A 280 -99.30 27.59 -30.27
C THR A 280 -99.00 26.09 -30.34
N LEU A 281 -97.71 25.71 -30.40
CA LEU A 281 -97.30 24.31 -30.27
C LEU A 281 -96.56 24.03 -28.96
N LYS A 282 -97.06 22.97 -28.32
CA LYS A 282 -96.81 22.47 -26.96
C LYS A 282 -95.36 22.06 -26.69
N LEU A 283 -94.98 22.33 -25.45
CA LEU A 283 -93.90 21.72 -24.67
C LEU A 283 -93.95 20.19 -24.75
N ARG A 284 -92.89 19.54 -25.25
CA ARG A 284 -92.72 18.09 -25.21
C ARG A 284 -91.66 17.76 -24.15
N LYS A 285 -92.11 17.18 -23.04
CA LYS A 285 -91.25 16.62 -21.97
C LYS A 285 -90.72 15.27 -22.49
N GLN A 286 -89.40 15.12 -22.55
CA GLN A 286 -88.70 13.94 -23.04
C GLN A 286 -88.57 12.91 -21.90
N GLU A 287 -89.10 11.70 -22.10
CA GLU A 287 -88.93 10.55 -21.20
C GLU A 287 -87.54 9.94 -21.45
N THR A 288 -86.70 9.92 -20.42
CA THR A 288 -85.41 9.20 -20.41
C THR A 288 -85.66 7.69 -20.38
N SER A 289 -84.99 6.95 -21.24
CA SER A 289 -85.18 5.50 -21.43
C SER A 289 -84.70 4.71 -20.20
N THR A 290 -85.37 3.62 -19.84
CA THR A 290 -85.01 2.75 -18.70
C THR A 290 -83.58 2.22 -18.77
N ALA A 291 -83.05 2.02 -19.99
CA ALA A 291 -81.66 1.62 -20.22
C ALA A 291 -80.64 2.71 -19.85
N GLU A 292 -81.00 4.00 -19.94
CA GLU A 292 -80.13 5.09 -19.50
C GLU A 292 -80.03 5.15 -17.97
N MET A 293 -81.13 4.84 -17.26
CA MET A 293 -81.13 4.78 -15.81
C MET A 293 -80.25 3.65 -15.26
N GLU A 294 -80.31 2.45 -15.84
CA GLU A 294 -79.48 1.30 -15.43
C GLU A 294 -77.99 1.56 -15.68
N TYR A 295 -77.66 2.13 -16.85
CA TYR A 295 -76.29 2.54 -17.18
C TYR A 295 -75.76 3.58 -16.19
N GLN A 296 -76.57 4.59 -15.87
CA GLN A 296 -76.18 5.66 -14.95
C GLN A 296 -75.99 5.14 -13.52
N ALA A 297 -76.83 4.22 -13.06
CA ALA A 297 -76.67 3.56 -11.76
C ALA A 297 -75.38 2.72 -11.68
N GLY A 298 -75.06 1.99 -12.76
CA GLY A 298 -73.80 1.22 -12.86
C GLY A 298 -72.55 2.11 -12.81
N VAL A 299 -72.56 3.21 -13.56
CA VAL A 299 -71.46 4.19 -13.55
C VAL A 299 -71.28 4.81 -12.17
N THR A 300 -72.36 5.21 -11.50
CA THR A 300 -72.28 5.77 -10.14
C THR A 300 -71.71 4.76 -9.14
N ALA A 301 -72.10 3.48 -9.22
CA ALA A 301 -71.59 2.44 -8.33
C ALA A 301 -70.08 2.18 -8.51
N VAL A 302 -69.58 2.22 -9.75
CA VAL A 302 -68.14 2.09 -10.04
C VAL A 302 -67.37 3.30 -9.51
N VAL A 303 -67.89 4.50 -9.70
CA VAL A 303 -67.27 5.74 -9.20
C VAL A 303 -67.18 5.76 -7.68
N GLU A 304 -68.21 5.31 -6.95
CA GLU A 304 -68.16 5.22 -5.48
C GLU A 304 -67.21 4.11 -4.99
N LYS A 305 -67.05 3.00 -5.73
CA LYS A 305 -66.01 1.99 -5.45
C LYS A 305 -64.59 2.57 -5.59
N VAL A 306 -64.36 3.39 -6.62
CA VAL A 306 -63.05 4.05 -6.80
C VAL A 306 -62.83 5.10 -5.71
N LYS A 307 -63.84 5.89 -5.37
CA LYS A 307 -63.74 6.87 -4.27
C LYS A 307 -63.39 6.24 -2.94
N SER A 308 -64.04 5.12 -2.61
CA SER A 308 -63.77 4.37 -1.37
C SER A 308 -62.38 3.72 -1.36
N ALA A 309 -61.93 3.14 -2.49
CA ALA A 309 -60.59 2.56 -2.61
C ALA A 309 -59.48 3.62 -2.45
N VAL A 310 -59.66 4.79 -3.07
CA VAL A 310 -58.68 5.90 -3.05
C VAL A 310 -58.87 6.81 -1.81
N ARG A 311 -59.85 6.50 -0.96
CA ARG A 311 -60.23 7.23 0.26
C ARG A 311 -60.47 8.72 0.02
N CYS A 312 -61.19 9.07 -1.03
CA CYS A 312 -61.51 10.46 -1.38
C CYS A 312 -63.01 10.75 -1.31
N SER A 313 -63.35 11.99 -0.94
CA SER A 313 -64.73 12.40 -0.72
C SER A 313 -65.44 12.85 -2.00
N HIS A 314 -64.71 13.42 -2.95
CA HIS A 314 -65.23 13.89 -4.23
C HIS A 314 -64.55 13.21 -5.43
N VAL A 315 -65.31 13.03 -6.52
CA VAL A 315 -64.82 12.41 -7.77
C VAL A 315 -63.64 13.19 -8.37
N TRP A 316 -63.68 14.52 -8.25
CA TRP A 316 -62.63 15.41 -8.73
C TRP A 316 -61.27 15.18 -8.04
N ASP A 317 -61.26 14.60 -6.85
CA ASP A 317 -60.03 14.36 -6.07
C ASP A 317 -59.33 13.04 -6.45
N ILE A 318 -59.99 12.16 -7.21
CA ILE A 318 -59.47 10.84 -7.57
C ILE A 318 -58.14 10.98 -8.34
N ALA A 319 -58.11 11.86 -9.35
CA ALA A 319 -56.91 12.07 -10.15
C ALA A 319 -55.74 12.63 -9.32
N GLY A 320 -56.02 13.57 -8.42
CA GLY A 320 -55.00 14.15 -7.53
C GLY A 320 -54.42 13.13 -6.54
N ARG A 321 -55.25 12.21 -6.03
CA ARG A 321 -54.82 11.14 -5.13
C ARG A 321 -53.95 10.11 -5.82
N PHE A 322 -54.29 9.69 -7.05
CA PHE A 322 -53.44 8.80 -7.84
C PHE A 322 -52.10 9.45 -8.17
N LEU A 323 -52.09 10.74 -8.51
CA LEU A 323 -50.87 11.47 -8.75
C LEU A 323 -50.00 11.56 -7.48
N ALA A 324 -50.60 11.84 -6.33
CA ALA A 324 -49.90 11.85 -5.05
C ALA A 324 -49.34 10.48 -4.69
N GLN A 325 -50.11 9.41 -4.89
CA GLN A 325 -49.67 8.03 -4.64
C GLN A 325 -48.49 7.65 -5.55
N ARG A 326 -48.57 8.00 -6.83
CA ARG A 326 -47.48 7.78 -7.79
C ARG A 326 -46.22 8.55 -7.40
N ASN A 327 -46.35 9.83 -7.00
CA ASN A 327 -45.21 10.60 -6.53
C ASN A 327 -44.59 10.00 -5.24
N THR A 328 -45.41 9.46 -4.34
CA THR A 328 -44.89 8.77 -3.15
C THR A 328 -44.20 7.45 -3.49
N GLU A 329 -44.70 6.72 -4.50
CA GLU A 329 -44.08 5.49 -5.01
C GLU A 329 -42.73 5.79 -5.65
N GLU A 330 -42.65 6.74 -6.59
CA GLU A 330 -41.41 7.18 -7.23
C GLU A 330 -40.38 7.67 -6.19
N ASN A 331 -40.82 8.40 -5.15
CA ASN A 331 -39.93 8.83 -4.07
C ASN A 331 -39.44 7.68 -3.18
N LEU A 332 -40.26 6.65 -2.94
CA LEU A 332 -39.86 5.45 -2.20
C LEU A 332 -38.88 4.59 -3.01
N GLU A 333 -39.07 4.47 -4.31
CA GLU A 333 -38.14 3.80 -5.22
C GLU A 333 -36.76 4.47 -5.19
N LEU A 334 -36.71 5.80 -5.32
CA LEU A 334 -35.45 6.55 -5.19
C LEU A 334 -34.78 6.32 -3.83
N GLN A 335 -35.55 6.31 -2.74
CA GLN A 335 -35.00 6.00 -1.41
C GLN A 335 -34.49 4.56 -1.28
N MET A 336 -35.13 3.60 -1.96
CA MET A 336 -34.67 2.22 -2.00
C MET A 336 -33.33 2.11 -2.74
N GLU A 337 -33.20 2.74 -3.91
CA GLU A 337 -31.96 2.78 -4.67
C GLU A 337 -30.81 3.38 -3.85
N ASP A 338 -31.04 4.53 -3.22
CA ASP A 338 -30.11 5.19 -2.29
C ASP A 338 -29.65 4.26 -1.16
N CYS A 339 -30.59 3.51 -0.57
CA CYS A 339 -30.28 2.57 0.51
C CYS A 339 -29.50 1.36 0.00
N GLU A 340 -29.79 0.87 -1.21
CA GLU A 340 -29.05 -0.22 -1.84
C GLU A 340 -27.62 0.20 -2.19
N GLU A 341 -27.43 1.42 -2.68
CA GLU A 341 -26.11 1.97 -2.97
C GLU A 341 -25.27 2.08 -1.69
N ARG A 342 -25.83 2.68 -0.63
CA ARG A 342 -25.15 2.72 0.69
C ARG A 342 -24.81 1.32 1.19
N ARG A 343 -25.71 0.35 1.05
CA ARG A 343 -25.46 -1.05 1.43
C ARG A 343 -24.28 -1.63 0.66
N LEU A 344 -24.16 -1.38 -0.64
CA LEU A 344 -23.04 -1.83 -1.46
C LEU A 344 -21.72 -1.17 -1.04
N GLN A 345 -21.74 0.15 -0.80
CA GLN A 345 -20.58 0.90 -0.31
C GLN A 345 -20.09 0.39 1.05
N LEU A 346 -21.00 0.18 2.01
CA LEU A 346 -20.66 -0.41 3.31
C LEU A 346 -20.10 -1.82 3.17
N LYS A 347 -20.67 -2.66 2.28
CA LYS A 347 -20.18 -4.02 2.03
C LYS A 347 -18.77 -4.02 1.45
N ALA A 348 -18.44 -3.05 0.60
CA ALA A 348 -17.08 -2.86 0.08
C ALA A 348 -16.11 -2.40 1.18
N LEU A 349 -16.53 -1.44 2.02
CA LEU A 349 -15.73 -0.97 3.16
C LEU A 349 -15.42 -2.08 4.16
N VAL A 350 -16.41 -2.91 4.50
CA VAL A 350 -16.22 -4.07 5.38
C VAL A 350 -15.15 -5.01 4.81
N LYS A 351 -15.20 -5.34 3.52
CA LYS A 351 -14.17 -6.17 2.88
C LYS A 351 -12.77 -5.53 2.94
N GLN A 352 -12.68 -4.21 2.74
CA GLN A 352 -11.40 -3.50 2.86
C GLN A 352 -10.85 -3.57 4.28
N LEU A 353 -11.70 -3.33 5.28
CA LEU A 353 -11.31 -3.41 6.69
C LEU A 353 -10.92 -4.84 7.11
N GLU A 354 -11.60 -5.86 6.61
CA GLU A 354 -11.21 -7.27 6.83
C GLU A 354 -9.82 -7.58 6.26
N LEU A 355 -9.48 -7.02 5.08
CA LEU A 355 -8.14 -7.14 4.49
C LEU A 355 -7.09 -6.40 5.33
N GLU A 356 -7.39 -5.18 5.78
CA GLU A 356 -6.50 -4.42 6.67
C GLU A 356 -6.29 -5.14 8.01
N GLU A 357 -7.35 -5.68 8.60
CA GLU A 357 -7.27 -6.49 9.83
C GLU A 357 -6.43 -7.74 9.61
N ALA A 358 -6.57 -8.44 8.48
CA ALA A 358 -5.72 -9.58 8.15
C ALA A 358 -4.24 -9.15 8.04
N VAL A 359 -3.94 -8.06 7.34
CA VAL A 359 -2.57 -7.51 7.25
C VAL A 359 -2.01 -7.16 8.62
N LEU A 360 -2.83 -6.58 9.51
CA LEU A 360 -2.42 -6.24 10.88
C LEU A 360 -2.24 -7.49 11.76
N LYS A 361 -3.07 -8.53 11.61
CA LYS A 361 -2.93 -9.81 12.31
C LYS A 361 -1.68 -10.58 11.90
N PHE A 362 -1.29 -10.50 10.62
CA PHE A 362 -0.11 -11.17 10.09
C PHE A 362 1.18 -10.33 10.16
N ARG A 363 1.08 -9.03 10.50
CA ARG A 363 2.21 -8.25 11.03
C ARG A 363 2.50 -8.66 12.48
N GLN A 364 3.14 -9.82 12.65
CA GLN A 364 3.99 -10.04 13.82
C GLN A 364 5.09 -8.96 13.84
N GLN A 365 5.28 -8.35 15.02
CA GLN A 365 6.27 -7.31 15.29
C GLN A 365 7.65 -7.63 14.69
N PRO A 366 8.22 -6.77 13.83
CA PRO A 366 9.65 -6.70 13.68
C PRO A 366 10.20 -6.00 14.93
N SER A 367 10.95 -6.76 15.72
CA SER A 367 11.91 -6.28 16.73
C SER A 367 11.39 -5.34 17.81
N SER A 368 11.35 -5.89 19.02
CA SER A 368 11.51 -5.19 20.30
C SER A 368 12.68 -4.19 20.24
N ILE A 369 12.42 -2.94 19.86
CA ILE A 369 13.31 -1.80 20.16
C ILE A 369 13.05 -1.43 21.61
N ARG A 370 14.02 -1.81 22.45
CA ARG A 370 14.14 -1.44 23.85
C ARG A 370 14.49 0.06 23.88
N CYS A 371 13.53 0.93 24.19
CA CYS A 371 13.81 2.34 24.51
C CYS A 371 14.18 2.47 26.00
N PRO A 372 15.39 2.92 26.35
CA PRO A 372 15.70 3.35 27.71
C PRO A 372 15.44 4.86 27.83
N GLY A 373 14.60 5.23 28.80
CA GLY A 373 14.55 6.59 29.34
C GLY A 373 13.28 7.37 29.02
N LEU A 374 12.33 7.37 29.97
CA LEU A 374 11.80 8.56 30.62
C LEU A 374 10.79 8.13 31.70
N PRO A 375 10.96 8.55 32.97
CA PRO A 375 10.06 8.16 34.05
C PRO A 375 8.89 9.14 34.18
N GLY A 376 7.70 8.58 34.42
CA GLY A 376 6.61 9.31 35.06
C GLY A 376 5.51 9.78 34.13
N LEU A 377 4.48 8.95 33.99
CA LEU A 377 3.08 9.35 34.10
C LEU A 377 2.22 8.08 34.09
N TRP A 378 1.92 7.59 35.29
CA TRP A 378 0.84 6.65 35.50
C TRP A 378 -0.47 7.43 35.34
N VAL A 379 -1.23 7.14 34.29
CA VAL A 379 -2.65 7.47 34.24
C VAL A 379 -3.40 6.19 33.97
N THR A 380 -4.13 5.76 34.99
CA THR A 380 -5.08 4.66 35.04
C THR A 380 -6.19 4.85 34.01
N HIS A 381 -6.36 3.89 33.10
CA HIS A 381 -7.60 3.73 32.34
C HIS A 381 -8.48 2.68 33.03
N HIS A 382 -9.49 3.15 33.76
CA HIS A 382 -10.73 2.40 33.98
C HIS A 382 -11.77 2.93 33.00
N GLY A 383 -12.40 2.02 32.26
CA GLY A 383 -13.17 2.33 31.05
C GLY A 383 -14.56 2.92 31.26
N LEU A 384 -15.23 3.23 30.15
CA LEU A 384 -16.65 2.96 29.97
C LEU A 384 -17.04 3.07 28.49
N MET A 385 -17.71 2.02 28.02
CA MET A 385 -18.61 2.04 26.87
C MET A 385 -19.74 3.05 27.10
N LYS A 386 -19.97 3.96 26.15
CA LYS A 386 -21.31 4.46 25.72
C LYS A 386 -21.18 5.52 24.62
N ALA A 387 -21.66 5.19 23.41
CA ALA A 387 -22.39 6.12 22.56
C ALA A 387 -23.84 6.20 23.10
N PRO A 388 -24.58 7.32 22.96
CA PRO A 388 -25.10 7.77 21.66
C PRO A 388 -25.23 9.30 21.50
N GLY A 389 -25.48 9.78 20.28
CA GLY A 389 -26.00 11.13 20.07
C GLY A 389 -25.76 11.72 18.69
N LEU A 390 -26.68 11.44 17.77
CA LEU A 390 -26.92 12.21 16.55
C LEU A 390 -27.32 13.66 16.90
N GLN A 391 -26.64 14.65 16.34
CA GLN A 391 -27.25 15.66 15.45
C GLN A 391 -26.18 16.56 14.78
N PRO A 392 -26.43 17.05 13.55
CA PRO A 392 -25.43 17.75 12.73
C PRO A 392 -25.59 19.27 12.80
N GLY A 393 -24.56 19.96 13.29
CA GLY A 393 -24.41 21.42 13.17
C GLY A 393 -23.65 21.75 11.90
N TRP A 394 -24.34 22.34 10.94
CA TRP A 394 -23.75 22.85 9.70
C TRP A 394 -23.24 24.26 10.01
N GLU A 395 -21.92 24.43 10.07
CA GLU A 395 -21.32 25.76 10.01
C GLU A 395 -20.53 25.91 8.70
N LEU A 396 -21.02 26.83 7.89
CA LEU A 396 -20.41 27.36 6.68
C LEU A 396 -19.03 27.96 6.99
N GLY A 397 -17.99 27.14 6.85
CA GLY A 397 -16.61 27.60 6.77
C GLY A 397 -16.32 28.21 5.39
N VAL A 398 -16.51 29.52 5.27
CA VAL A 398 -15.99 30.34 4.17
C VAL A 398 -14.47 30.25 4.17
N TYR A 399 -13.88 29.55 3.21
CA TYR A 399 -12.45 29.62 2.93
C TYR A 399 -12.13 30.84 2.07
N PRO A 400 -11.14 31.68 2.45
CA PRO A 400 -10.70 32.77 1.59
C PRO A 400 -9.80 32.25 0.48
N LEU A 401 -10.08 32.70 -0.75
CA LEU A 401 -9.20 32.62 -1.91
C LEU A 401 -7.83 33.26 -1.61
N PRO A 402 -6.69 32.61 -1.90
CA PRO A 402 -5.44 33.31 -2.10
C PRO A 402 -5.31 33.74 -3.56
N THR A 403 -5.54 35.01 -3.81
CA THR A 403 -5.11 35.71 -5.02
C THR A 403 -3.60 35.87 -4.97
N SER A 404 -2.85 35.15 -5.81
CA SER A 404 -1.48 35.54 -6.14
C SER A 404 -1.25 35.39 -7.64
N LEU A 405 -1.46 36.49 -8.36
CA LEU A 405 -0.92 36.71 -9.70
C LEU A 405 0.62 36.74 -9.61
N CYS A 406 1.29 35.73 -10.18
CA CYS A 406 2.69 35.85 -10.55
C CYS A 406 2.78 36.33 -12.00
N VAL A 407 3.19 37.59 -12.16
CA VAL A 407 3.64 38.20 -13.41
C VAL A 407 5.02 37.66 -13.78
N PRO A 408 5.27 37.19 -15.01
CA PRO A 408 6.63 36.92 -15.48
C PRO A 408 7.31 38.23 -15.91
N GLN A 409 8.38 38.63 -15.22
CA GLN A 409 9.32 39.66 -15.70
C GLN A 409 10.04 39.17 -16.97
N ARG A 410 9.80 39.84 -18.10
CA ARG A 410 10.63 39.73 -19.30
C ARG A 410 12.01 40.37 -19.03
N GLY A 411 13.03 39.52 -18.96
CA GLY A 411 14.43 39.92 -19.07
C GLY A 411 14.77 40.34 -20.50
N ARG A 412 15.56 41.42 -20.59
CA ARG A 412 15.97 42.15 -21.79
C ARG A 412 16.85 41.29 -22.71
N GLY A 413 16.48 41.21 -23.99
CA GLY A 413 17.36 40.83 -25.09
C GLY A 413 17.74 42.07 -25.88
N THR A 414 19.02 42.40 -25.89
CA THR A 414 19.64 43.53 -26.59
C THR A 414 19.70 43.28 -28.10
N CYS A 415 19.30 44.29 -28.88
CA CYS A 415 19.62 44.41 -30.30
C CYS A 415 21.14 44.55 -30.51
N THR A 416 21.69 43.75 -31.42
CA THR A 416 22.87 44.15 -32.22
C THR A 416 22.71 43.67 -33.65
N HIS A 417 22.48 44.68 -34.51
CA HIS A 417 22.84 44.85 -35.91
C HIS A 417 23.34 43.68 -36.78
N LEU A 418 22.69 43.59 -37.95
CA LEU A 418 23.26 43.16 -39.22
C LEU A 418 24.60 43.86 -39.54
N SER A 419 25.55 43.08 -40.05
CA SER A 419 26.58 43.49 -41.01
C SER A 419 27.12 42.24 -41.74
N PHE A 420 26.94 42.25 -43.07
CA PHE A 420 27.41 41.33 -44.12
C PHE A 420 26.89 39.90 -44.15
#